data_AF-A0A5Q0SNI5-F1
#
_entry.id   AF-A0A5Q0SNI5-F1
#
_cell.length_a   1.000
_cell.length_b   1.000
_cell.length_c   1.000
_cell.angle_alpha   90.00
_cell.angle_beta   90.00
_cell.angle_gamma   90.00
#
_symmetry.space_group_name_H-M   'P 1'
#
loop_
_entity.id
_entity.type
_entity.pdbx_description
1 polymer ?
#
loop_
_entity_poly.entity_id
_entity_poly.type
_entity_poly.pdbx_seq_one_letter_code
_entity_poly.pdbx_strand_id
1 'polypeptide(L)'
;MISWLLGSQAPPWSYLEDLFQDYRNVAVYVDNGGIVQTIKVSDIDEFYTPFSVLIHAKYFKYYSPYYIKLEKMVAFPTISEKVANYLIAKKGWKGIKYYYGDEFLGAWVIYDCTKCRDKQRAHLEISRLTINDDEIIEAHLKIYNS
;
A
#
# COMPACT_ATOMS: atom_id res chain seq x y z
N MET A 1 1.49 11.45 20.40
CA MET A 1 0.19 11.96 19.93
C MET A 1 -0.37 11.25 18.68
N ILE A 2 0.25 10.16 18.18
CA ILE A 2 -0.31 9.30 17.12
C ILE A 2 -1.25 8.22 17.73
N SER A 3 -1.02 7.86 18.99
CA SER A 3 -1.74 6.80 19.69
C SER A 3 -3.26 7.01 19.81
N TRP A 4 -3.75 8.25 19.71
CA TRP A 4 -5.18 8.55 19.77
C TRP A 4 -5.94 8.20 18.49
N LEU A 5 -5.22 8.05 17.37
CA LEU A 5 -5.84 7.55 16.14
C LEU A 5 -6.11 6.04 16.22
N LEU A 6 -5.35 5.30 17.02
CA LEU A 6 -5.57 3.86 17.15
C LEU A 6 -6.92 3.62 17.82
N GLY A 7 -7.76 2.80 17.17
CA GLY A 7 -9.12 2.52 17.62
C GLY A 7 -10.15 3.60 17.27
N SER A 8 -9.77 4.68 16.57
CA SER A 8 -10.72 5.68 16.07
C SER A 8 -11.10 5.44 14.61
N GLN A 9 -12.20 6.05 14.16
CA GLN A 9 -12.51 6.13 12.73
C GLN A 9 -11.35 6.82 11.99
N ALA A 10 -10.99 6.30 10.81
CA ALA A 10 -9.97 6.92 9.99
C ALA A 10 -10.40 8.33 9.56
N PRO A 11 -9.61 9.37 9.90
CA PRO A 11 -9.92 10.73 9.50
C PRO A 11 -9.65 10.94 8.00
N PRO A 12 -10.12 12.05 7.42
CA PRO A 12 -9.89 12.36 6.01
C PRO A 12 -8.40 12.37 5.65
N TRP A 13 -8.12 12.03 4.38
CA TRP A 13 -6.76 11.97 3.85
C TRP A 13 -5.95 13.27 4.05
N SER A 14 -6.57 14.44 3.87
CA SER A 14 -5.92 15.74 4.07
C SER A 14 -5.46 15.94 5.51
N TYR A 15 -6.26 15.50 6.48
CA TYR A 15 -5.87 15.56 7.89
C TYR A 15 -4.67 14.66 8.19
N LEU A 16 -4.65 13.44 7.63
CA LEU A 16 -3.52 12.53 7.78
C LEU A 16 -2.25 13.08 7.11
N GLU A 17 -2.40 13.76 5.98
CA GLU A 17 -1.30 14.39 5.27
C GLU A 17 -0.62 15.49 6.10
N ASP A 18 -1.42 16.37 6.70
CA ASP A 18 -0.91 17.42 7.59
C ASP A 18 -0.27 16.83 8.85
N LEU A 19 -0.90 15.81 9.44
CA LEU A 19 -0.42 15.15 10.65
C LEU A 19 0.92 14.44 10.44
N PHE A 20 1.10 13.83 9.27
CA PHE A 20 2.29 13.04 8.93
C PHE A 20 3.28 13.78 8.03
N GLN A 21 3.19 15.10 7.95
CA GLN A 21 4.06 15.90 7.08
C GLN A 21 5.56 15.65 7.34
N ASP A 22 5.96 15.49 8.60
CA ASP A 22 7.35 15.36 9.02
C ASP A 22 7.94 13.96 8.80
N TYR A 23 7.10 12.93 8.64
CA TYR A 23 7.56 11.56 8.44
C TYR A 23 7.82 11.28 6.96
N ARG A 24 8.94 10.63 6.66
CA ARG A 24 9.30 10.26 5.29
C ARG A 24 8.40 9.15 4.76
N ASN A 25 8.17 8.12 5.58
CA ASN A 25 7.36 6.97 5.21
C ASN A 25 6.32 6.68 6.30
N VAL A 26 5.05 6.54 5.90
CA VAL A 26 3.92 6.26 6.79
C VAL A 26 2.94 5.32 6.10
N ALA A 27 2.38 4.38 6.85
CA ALA A 27 1.22 3.62 6.43
C ALA A 27 0.21 3.50 7.58
N VAL A 28 -1.04 3.83 7.27
CA VAL A 28 -2.21 3.68 8.15
C VAL A 28 -3.05 2.55 7.60
N TYR A 29 -3.36 1.58 8.46
CA TYR A 29 -4.22 0.46 8.09
C TYR A 29 -5.48 0.45 8.94
N VAL A 30 -6.59 0.12 8.29
CA VAL A 30 -7.92 0.11 8.88
C VAL A 30 -8.53 -1.28 8.76
N ASP A 31 -9.41 -1.62 9.68
CA ASP A 31 -10.28 -2.79 9.54
C ASP A 31 -11.46 -2.53 8.59
N ASN A 32 -12.34 -3.52 8.47
CA ASN A 32 -13.54 -3.45 7.63
C ASN A 32 -14.55 -2.37 8.08
N GLY A 33 -14.48 -1.90 9.32
CA GLY A 33 -15.28 -0.77 9.83
C GLY A 33 -14.66 0.60 9.55
N GLY A 34 -13.47 0.63 8.94
CA GLY A 34 -12.71 1.87 8.75
C GLY A 34 -12.08 2.38 10.06
N ILE A 35 -11.98 1.53 11.08
CA ILE A 35 -11.30 1.86 12.33
C ILE A 35 -9.80 1.64 12.14
N VAL A 36 -8.99 2.61 12.55
CA VAL A 36 -7.55 2.54 12.45
C VAL A 36 -7.01 1.52 13.44
N GLN A 37 -6.37 0.48 12.92
CA GLN A 37 -5.84 -0.63 13.71
C GLN A 37 -4.33 -0.54 13.91
N THR A 38 -3.61 -0.03 12.91
CA THR A 38 -2.16 0.14 13.02
C THR A 38 -1.67 1.32 12.21
N ILE A 39 -0.65 1.97 12.74
CA ILE A 39 0.06 3.08 12.09
C ILE A 39 1.53 2.72 12.17
N LYS A 40 2.19 2.60 11.02
CA LYS A 40 3.63 2.39 10.93
C LYS A 40 4.27 3.64 10.35
N VAL A 41 5.33 4.12 10.99
CA VAL A 41 6.14 5.25 10.54
C VAL A 41 7.59 4.80 10.45
N SER A 42 8.34 5.34 9.49
CA SER A 42 9.75 5.02 9.30
C SER A 42 10.49 6.13 8.55
N ASP A 43 11.74 6.36 8.95
CA ASP A 43 12.65 7.26 8.24
C ASP A 43 13.50 6.52 7.18
N ILE A 44 13.40 5.19 7.17
CA ILE A 44 14.10 4.31 6.24
C ILE A 44 13.26 4.12 4.99
N ASP A 45 13.86 4.43 3.83
CA ASP A 45 13.18 4.30 2.55
C ASP A 45 13.11 2.85 2.06
N GLU A 46 13.86 1.92 2.64
CA GLU A 46 13.95 0.54 2.14
C GLU A 46 12.73 -0.31 2.55
N PHE A 47 11.98 -0.79 1.55
CA PHE A 47 10.73 -1.51 1.75
C PHE A 47 10.89 -3.00 2.10
N TYR A 48 12.07 -3.58 1.87
CA TYR A 48 12.38 -4.99 2.15
C TYR A 48 12.93 -5.21 3.58
N THR A 49 13.04 -4.14 4.37
CA THR A 49 13.54 -4.21 5.74
C THR A 49 12.40 -4.52 6.72
N PRO A 50 12.70 -5.10 7.90
CA PRO A 50 11.71 -5.23 8.98
C PRO A 50 11.11 -3.88 9.43
N PHE A 51 11.82 -2.77 9.17
CA PHE A 51 11.41 -1.40 9.46
C PHE A 51 10.55 -0.76 8.38
N SER A 52 10.24 -1.50 7.31
CA SER A 52 9.29 -1.09 6.30
C SER A 52 7.93 -0.79 6.92
N VAL A 53 7.25 0.25 6.45
CA VAL A 53 5.88 0.56 6.88
C VAL A 53 4.86 -0.43 6.30
N LEU A 54 5.26 -1.22 5.30
CA LEU A 54 4.42 -2.23 4.68
C LEU A 54 4.21 -3.43 5.62
N ILE A 55 2.98 -3.95 5.69
CA ILE A 55 2.64 -5.12 6.51
C ILE A 55 2.71 -6.42 5.69
N HIS A 56 2.92 -7.53 6.38
CA HIS A 56 2.92 -8.86 5.76
C HIS A 56 1.52 -9.21 5.19
N ALA A 57 1.47 -9.87 4.02
CA ALA A 57 0.19 -10.13 3.33
C ALA A 57 -0.82 -10.97 4.12
N LYS A 58 -0.37 -11.82 5.04
CA LYS A 58 -1.25 -12.55 6.00
C LYS A 58 -2.26 -11.66 6.74
N TYR A 59 -1.97 -10.36 6.86
CA TYR A 59 -2.84 -9.39 7.51
C TYR A 59 -3.84 -8.69 6.57
N PHE A 60 -3.72 -8.85 5.24
CA PHE A 60 -4.61 -8.19 4.27
C PHE A 60 -6.08 -8.58 4.43
N LYS A 61 -6.36 -9.75 5.00
CA LYS A 61 -7.73 -10.19 5.33
C LYS A 61 -8.36 -9.47 6.52
N TYR A 62 -7.53 -8.84 7.37
CA TYR A 62 -7.98 -8.10 8.55
C TYR A 62 -7.88 -6.61 8.34
N TYR A 63 -6.85 -6.16 7.61
CA TYR A 63 -6.50 -4.77 7.46
C TYR A 63 -6.29 -4.39 6.01
N SER A 64 -6.90 -3.29 5.60
CA SER A 64 -6.66 -2.66 4.31
C SER A 64 -5.81 -1.40 4.48
N PRO A 65 -4.91 -1.08 3.53
CA PRO A 65 -4.20 0.19 3.56
C PRO A 65 -5.18 1.34 3.28
N TYR A 66 -5.29 2.26 4.24
CA TYR A 66 -6.13 3.45 4.10
C TYR A 66 -5.33 4.64 3.58
N TYR A 67 -4.14 4.86 4.15
CA TYR A 67 -3.25 5.95 3.78
C TYR A 67 -1.82 5.41 3.72
N ILE A 68 -1.12 5.70 2.63
CA ILE A 68 0.30 5.39 2.50
C ILE A 68 0.99 6.65 1.98
N LYS A 69 2.07 7.03 2.64
CA LYS A 69 3.03 8.04 2.20
C LYS A 69 4.39 7.37 2.13
N LEU A 70 5.02 7.41 0.97
CA LEU A 70 6.37 6.90 0.76
C LEU A 70 7.17 7.95 0.00
N GLU A 71 8.37 8.27 0.47
CA GLU A 71 9.15 9.39 -0.07
C GLU A 71 9.74 9.07 -1.46
N LYS A 72 10.21 7.84 -1.66
CA LYS A 72 10.98 7.42 -2.85
C LYS A 72 10.29 6.37 -3.73
N MET A 73 9.09 5.93 -3.37
CA MET A 73 8.40 4.89 -4.12
C MET A 73 6.89 5.03 -3.99
N VAL A 74 6.20 4.19 -4.77
CA VAL A 74 4.79 3.91 -4.63
C VAL A 74 4.61 2.43 -4.37
N ALA A 75 3.71 2.07 -3.47
CA ALA A 75 3.43 0.69 -3.11
C ALA A 75 1.92 0.44 -2.97
N PHE A 76 1.43 -0.69 -3.48
CA PHE A 76 0.05 -1.12 -3.26
C PHE A 76 -0.02 -2.65 -3.10
N PRO A 77 -0.98 -3.16 -2.31
CA PRO A 77 -1.12 -4.59 -2.15
C PRO A 77 -1.96 -5.18 -3.28
N THR A 78 -1.77 -6.45 -3.56
CA THR A 78 -2.69 -7.28 -4.34
C THR A 78 -2.78 -8.66 -3.74
N ILE A 79 -3.97 -9.27 -3.81
CA ILE A 79 -4.21 -10.67 -3.43
C ILE A 79 -4.26 -11.59 -4.67
N SER A 80 -4.20 -11.05 -5.88
CA SER A 80 -4.11 -11.83 -7.11
C SER A 80 -2.65 -12.07 -7.49
N GLU A 81 -2.26 -13.34 -7.55
CA GLU A 81 -0.92 -13.74 -7.99
C GLU A 81 -0.69 -13.38 -9.47
N LYS A 82 -1.73 -13.48 -10.31
CA LYS A 82 -1.67 -13.10 -11.74
C LYS A 82 -1.31 -11.63 -11.88
N VAL A 83 -2.01 -10.75 -11.15
CA VAL A 83 -1.74 -9.29 -11.15
C VAL A 83 -0.32 -9.01 -10.66
N ALA A 84 0.09 -9.61 -9.54
CA ALA A 84 1.43 -9.43 -8.99
C ALA A 84 2.52 -9.86 -9.99
N ASN A 85 2.39 -11.06 -10.56
CA ASN A 85 3.36 -11.62 -11.50
C ASN A 85 3.50 -10.74 -12.74
N TYR A 86 2.37 -10.29 -13.30
CA TYR A 86 2.38 -9.48 -14.50
C TYR A 86 3.04 -8.12 -14.28
N LEU A 87 2.70 -7.42 -13.20
CA LEU A 87 3.25 -6.09 -12.92
C LEU A 87 4.74 -6.16 -12.55
N ILE A 88 5.13 -7.09 -11.67
CA ILE A 88 6.52 -7.24 -11.22
C ILE A 88 7.45 -7.67 -12.38
N ALA A 89 6.94 -8.37 -13.39
CA ALA A 89 7.72 -8.74 -14.57
C ALA A 89 8.10 -7.55 -15.47
N LYS A 90 7.46 -6.38 -15.31
CA LYS A 90 7.77 -5.19 -16.10
C LYS A 90 8.99 -4.44 -15.55
N LYS A 91 9.77 -3.87 -16.46
CA LYS A 91 10.93 -3.03 -16.10
C LYS A 91 10.49 -1.85 -15.22
N GLY A 92 11.22 -1.62 -14.14
CA GLY A 92 10.95 -0.52 -13.20
C GLY A 92 10.00 -0.90 -12.06
N TRP A 93 9.37 -2.06 -12.13
CA TRP A 93 8.53 -2.60 -11.08
C TRP A 93 9.31 -3.62 -10.23
N LYS A 94 8.95 -3.70 -8.96
CA LYS A 94 9.51 -4.59 -7.94
C LYS A 94 8.34 -5.09 -7.09
N GLY A 95 8.57 -6.11 -6.28
CA GLY A 95 7.56 -6.52 -5.32
C GLY A 95 8.03 -7.53 -4.30
N ILE A 96 7.22 -7.69 -3.26
CA ILE A 96 7.39 -8.70 -2.23
C ILE A 96 6.18 -9.62 -2.30
N LYS A 97 6.41 -10.88 -2.63
CA LYS A 97 5.37 -11.92 -2.64
C LYS A 97 5.44 -12.73 -1.36
N TYR A 98 4.29 -13.05 -0.79
CA TYR A 98 4.18 -13.82 0.43
C TYR A 98 3.45 -15.12 0.14
N TYR A 99 4.02 -16.22 0.62
CA TYR A 99 3.48 -17.55 0.45
C TYR A 99 3.39 -18.25 1.80
N TYR A 100 2.44 -19.16 1.94
CA TYR A 100 2.40 -20.14 3.02
C TYR A 100 2.35 -21.54 2.41
N GLY A 101 3.48 -22.24 2.41
CA GLY A 101 3.66 -23.40 1.52
C GLY A 101 3.53 -22.97 0.06
N ASP A 102 2.65 -23.64 -0.69
CA ASP A 102 2.36 -23.33 -2.09
C ASP A 102 1.21 -22.31 -2.27
N GLU A 103 0.59 -21.84 -1.18
CA GLU A 103 -0.52 -20.89 -1.23
C GLU A 103 -0.03 -19.44 -1.29
N PHE A 104 -0.41 -18.72 -2.34
CA PHE A 104 -0.15 -17.28 -2.46
C PHE A 104 -1.04 -16.49 -1.50
N LEU A 105 -0.43 -15.77 -0.56
CA LEU A 105 -1.16 -14.95 0.42
C LEU A 105 -1.42 -13.52 -0.08
N GLY A 106 -0.64 -13.06 -1.05
CA GLY A 106 -0.66 -11.68 -1.53
C GLY A 106 0.75 -11.13 -1.78
N ALA A 107 0.80 -9.96 -2.39
CA ALA A 107 2.04 -9.26 -2.67
C ALA A 107 1.91 -7.75 -2.46
N TRP A 108 3.05 -7.11 -2.17
CA TRP A 108 3.23 -5.68 -2.41
C TRP A 108 3.86 -5.49 -3.77
N VAL A 109 3.23 -4.68 -4.61
CA VAL A 109 3.78 -4.23 -5.89
C VAL A 109 4.28 -2.80 -5.72
N ILE A 110 5.50 -2.54 -6.20
CA ILE A 110 6.27 -1.36 -5.86
C ILE A 110 6.99 -0.83 -7.11
N TYR A 111 7.10 0.48 -7.26
CA TYR A 111 8.00 1.09 -8.23
C TYR A 111 8.59 2.39 -7.68
N ASP A 112 9.77 2.75 -8.17
CA ASP A 112 10.49 3.95 -7.72
C ASP A 112 9.78 5.21 -8.25
N CYS A 113 9.44 6.14 -7.36
CA CYS A 113 8.74 7.38 -7.68
C CYS A 113 8.90 8.37 -6.52
N THR A 114 9.51 9.53 -6.75
CA THR A 114 9.82 10.48 -5.68
C THR A 114 8.65 11.42 -5.43
N LYS A 115 8.17 11.50 -4.18
CA LYS A 115 7.07 12.38 -3.75
C LYS A 115 5.76 12.20 -4.54
N CYS A 116 5.48 10.99 -5.03
CA CYS A 116 4.34 10.68 -5.88
C CYS A 116 3.05 10.37 -5.09
N ARG A 117 2.61 11.30 -4.24
CA ARG A 117 1.45 11.12 -3.35
C ARG A 117 0.15 10.85 -4.10
N ASP A 118 -0.09 11.58 -5.19
CA ASP A 118 -1.33 11.41 -5.96
C ASP A 118 -1.41 10.03 -6.65
N LYS A 119 -0.27 9.54 -7.18
CA LYS A 119 -0.18 8.17 -7.72
C LYS A 119 -0.40 7.14 -6.63
N GLN A 120 0.24 7.33 -5.47
CA GLN A 120 0.07 6.47 -4.31
C GLN A 120 -1.41 6.37 -3.88
N ARG A 121 -2.11 7.50 -3.84
CA ARG A 121 -3.55 7.54 -3.57
C ARG A 121 -4.36 6.77 -4.60
N ALA A 122 -4.15 7.07 -5.88
CA ALA A 122 -4.91 6.49 -6.98
C ALA A 122 -4.79 4.95 -6.99
N HIS A 123 -3.61 4.40 -6.70
CA HIS A 123 -3.45 2.95 -6.62
C HIS A 123 -4.23 2.30 -5.47
N LEU A 124 -4.35 2.98 -4.32
CA LEU A 124 -5.13 2.45 -3.19
C LEU A 124 -6.62 2.48 -3.50
N GLU A 125 -7.09 3.40 -4.35
CA GLU A 125 -8.49 3.47 -4.76
C GLU A 125 -8.88 2.33 -5.73
N ILE A 126 -7.94 1.77 -6.51
CA ILE A 126 -8.20 0.62 -7.41
C ILE A 126 -8.68 -0.61 -6.63
N SER A 127 -8.10 -0.89 -5.47
CA SER A 127 -8.47 -2.06 -4.65
C SER A 127 -9.93 -2.08 -4.17
N ARG A 128 -10.65 -0.96 -4.33
CA ARG A 128 -12.09 -0.83 -4.00
C ARG A 128 -13.01 -1.13 -5.17
N LEU A 129 -12.46 -1.37 -6.35
CA LEU A 129 -13.23 -1.64 -7.57
C LEU A 129 -13.33 -3.15 -7.77
N THR A 130 -14.55 -3.68 -7.82
CA THR A 130 -14.82 -5.09 -8.14
C THR A 130 -14.63 -5.30 -9.64
N ILE A 131 -13.42 -5.67 -10.03
CA ILE A 131 -12.97 -5.74 -11.41
C ILE A 131 -12.20 -7.06 -11.65
N ASN A 132 -12.18 -7.54 -12.90
CA ASN A 132 -11.36 -8.70 -13.29
C ASN A 132 -9.85 -8.38 -13.25
N ASP A 133 -8.99 -9.40 -13.21
CA ASP A 133 -7.53 -9.20 -13.07
C ASP A 133 -6.89 -8.34 -14.19
N ASP A 134 -7.39 -8.44 -15.43
CA ASP A 134 -6.80 -7.75 -16.57
C ASP A 134 -7.10 -6.24 -16.54
N GLU A 135 -8.31 -5.86 -16.19
CA GLU A 135 -8.68 -4.45 -15.99
C GLU A 135 -7.99 -3.84 -14.75
N ILE A 136 -7.75 -4.62 -13.69
CA ILE A 136 -6.93 -4.19 -12.54
C ILE A 136 -5.51 -3.85 -13.01
N ILE A 137 -4.90 -4.73 -13.79
CA ILE A 137 -3.57 -4.51 -14.37
C ILE A 137 -3.55 -3.23 -15.20
N GLU A 138 -4.51 -3.04 -16.10
CA GLU A 138 -4.59 -1.85 -16.94
C GLU A 138 -4.74 -0.56 -16.12
N ALA A 139 -5.57 -0.58 -15.07
CA ALA A 139 -5.75 0.56 -14.18
C ALA A 139 -4.44 0.95 -13.47
N HIS A 140 -3.68 -0.03 -12.95
CA HIS A 140 -2.38 0.24 -12.33
C HIS A 140 -1.36 0.77 -13.35
N LEU A 141 -1.35 0.24 -14.58
CA LEU A 141 -0.46 0.73 -15.63
C LEU A 141 -0.79 2.15 -16.06
N LYS A 142 -2.07 2.51 -16.13
CA LYS A 142 -2.50 3.87 -16.48
C LYS A 142 -1.99 4.91 -15.48
N ILE A 143 -2.04 4.61 -14.18
CA ILE A 143 -1.49 5.48 -13.12
C ILE A 143 0.03 5.56 -13.20
N TYR A 144 0.71 4.44 -13.48
CA TYR A 144 2.15 4.43 -13.61
C TYR A 144 2.65 5.36 -14.73
N ASN A 145 1.97 5.33 -15.88
CA ASN A 145 2.32 6.10 -17.07
C ASN A 145 1.85 7.56 -17.06
N SER A 146 1.08 8.00 -16.06
CA SER A 146 0.58 9.37 -15.97
C SER A 146 1.59 10.39 -15.43
#